data_AF-A0A7W1RPS7-F1
#
_entry.id   AF-A0A7W1RPS7-F1
#
_cell.length_a   1.000
_cell.length_b   1.000
_cell.length_c   1.000
_cell.angle_alpha   90.00
_cell.angle_beta   90.00
_cell.angle_gamma   90.00
#
_symmetry.space_group_name_H-M   'P 1'
#
loop_
_entity.id
_entity.type
_entity.pdbx_description
1 polymer ?
#
loop_
_entity_poly.entity_id
_entity_poly.type
_entity_poly.pdbx_seq_one_letter_code
_entity_poly.pdbx_strand_id
1 'polypeptide(L)'
;MERRSSPIQIPEALTGYLAAYFCSLDDLAYMTESTVAQIEKLIANGFVPRCSYEITSDRQLVSFVFGSIPGASAPMGRYFALSNAVWIRRALALSKGNRLETAQAQFEARFKKKYLGALRARSPRADTAETNWQDQLGNTLKHFRAGTYGLCVRDCVSVDRIARKQTVVEQLERLTAGGTRHDFDASEAREVRLAIIEYNAIAMPFSPLDYSLSSRKRLVADLLPFVLPNGFEHSGLPSFQRTREGK
;
A
#
# COMPACT_ATOMS: atom_id res chain seq x y z
N MET A 1 -8.19 18.66 20.84
CA MET A 1 -6.71 18.75 20.81
C MET A 1 -6.21 17.90 19.65
N GLU A 2 -6.21 18.47 18.45
CA GLU A 2 -5.83 17.75 17.22
C GLU A 2 -4.31 17.50 17.22
N ARG A 3 -3.92 16.22 17.20
CA ARG A 3 -2.52 15.86 16.91
C ARG A 3 -2.26 16.25 15.46
N ARG A 4 -1.59 17.38 15.25
CA ARG A 4 -0.92 17.69 13.98
C ARG A 4 -0.03 16.47 13.66
N SER A 5 -0.42 15.69 12.66
CA SER A 5 0.36 14.54 12.23
C SER A 5 1.66 15.09 11.64
N SER A 6 2.78 14.86 12.31
CA SER A 6 4.10 15.22 11.81
C SER A 6 4.29 14.67 10.39
N PRO A 7 4.93 15.42 9.48
CA PRO A 7 5.23 14.92 8.15
C PRO A 7 6.05 13.63 8.27
N ILE A 8 5.68 12.60 7.51
CA ILE A 8 6.44 11.36 7.50
C ILE A 8 7.80 11.66 6.88
N GLN A 9 8.86 11.58 7.70
CA GLN A 9 10.23 11.51 7.20
C GLN A 9 10.46 10.12 6.63
N ILE A 10 10.85 10.07 5.36
CA ILE A 10 11.15 8.82 4.66
C ILE A 10 12.67 8.68 4.69
N PRO A 11 13.22 7.62 5.29
CA PRO A 11 14.66 7.40 5.28
C PRO A 11 15.18 7.31 3.85
N GLU A 12 16.27 8.02 3.55
CA GLU A 12 16.89 8.03 2.22
C GLU A 12 17.53 6.69 1.84
N ALA A 13 17.95 5.90 2.84
CA ALA A 13 18.54 4.58 2.65
C ALA A 13 17.51 3.45 2.83
N LEU A 14 17.58 2.45 1.96
CA LEU A 14 16.68 1.28 1.99
C LEU A 14 16.67 0.57 3.36
N THR A 15 17.83 0.39 3.99
CA THR A 15 17.92 -0.23 5.33
C THR A 15 17.09 0.53 6.36
N GLY A 16 17.21 1.86 6.40
CA GLY A 16 16.44 2.70 7.33
C GLY A 16 14.94 2.65 7.04
N TYR A 17 14.56 2.64 5.76
CA TYR A 17 13.18 2.49 5.33
C TYR A 17 12.56 1.16 5.79
N LEU A 18 13.28 0.05 5.57
CA LEU A 18 12.84 -1.28 5.99
C LEU A 18 12.71 -1.35 7.52
N ALA A 19 13.69 -0.85 8.27
CA ALA A 19 13.64 -0.83 9.73
C ALA A 19 12.49 0.00 10.30
N ALA A 20 12.06 1.06 9.60
CA ALA A 20 10.99 1.95 10.05
C ALA A 20 9.58 1.38 9.84
N TYR A 21 9.37 0.56 8.81
CA TYR A 21 8.02 0.18 8.35
C TYR A 21 7.79 -1.33 8.20
N PHE A 22 8.85 -2.12 8.25
CA PHE A 22 8.82 -3.55 8.01
C PHE A 22 9.52 -4.32 9.14
N CYS A 23 9.26 -5.62 9.19
CA CYS A 23 9.91 -6.57 10.09
C CYS A 23 10.32 -7.82 9.30
N SER A 24 11.34 -8.52 9.78
CA SER A 24 11.72 -9.82 9.23
C SER A 24 10.67 -10.89 9.54
N LEU A 25 10.78 -12.07 8.93
CA LEU A 25 9.90 -13.19 9.27
C LEU A 25 10.09 -13.66 10.71
N ASP A 26 11.33 -13.67 11.22
CA ASP A 26 11.64 -14.05 12.60
C ASP A 26 11.05 -13.04 13.60
N ASP A 27 11.19 -11.75 13.30
CA ASP A 27 10.56 -10.69 14.11
C ASP A 27 9.03 -10.81 14.07
N LEU A 28 8.45 -11.09 12.91
CA LEU A 28 7.00 -11.28 12.79
C LEU A 28 6.52 -12.48 13.61
N ALA A 29 7.28 -13.59 13.61
CA ALA A 29 7.01 -14.76 14.44
C ALA A 29 7.05 -14.41 15.93
N TYR A 30 8.11 -13.71 16.36
CA TYR A 30 8.24 -13.20 17.72
C TYR A 30 7.08 -12.28 18.13
N MET A 31 6.78 -11.26 17.32
CA MET A 31 5.69 -10.29 17.55
C MET A 31 4.30 -10.94 17.65
N THR A 32 4.12 -12.11 17.05
CA THR A 32 2.82 -12.78 16.97
C THR A 32 2.71 -13.99 17.90
N GLU A 33 3.74 -14.24 18.71
CA GLU A 33 3.84 -15.40 19.60
C GLU A 33 3.60 -16.71 18.83
N SER A 34 4.20 -16.81 17.64
CA SER A 34 4.05 -17.95 16.74
C SER A 34 5.40 -18.42 16.22
N THR A 35 5.42 -19.56 15.54
CA THR A 35 6.63 -20.04 14.86
C THR A 35 6.65 -19.61 13.40
N VAL A 36 7.85 -19.48 12.84
CA VAL A 36 8.04 -19.29 11.40
C VAL A 36 7.25 -20.32 10.59
N ALA A 37 7.29 -21.59 10.98
CA ALA A 37 6.57 -22.67 10.31
C ALA A 37 5.04 -22.47 10.33
N GLN A 38 4.48 -21.93 11.41
CA GLN A 38 3.05 -21.59 11.48
C GLN A 38 2.70 -20.46 10.51
N ILE A 39 3.51 -19.40 10.47
CA ILE A 39 3.30 -18.29 9.54
C ILE A 39 3.39 -18.76 8.09
N GLU A 40 4.42 -19.54 7.75
CA GLU A 40 4.58 -20.13 6.41
C GLU A 40 3.38 -20.96 5.99
N LYS A 41 2.85 -21.78 6.92
CA LYS A 41 1.64 -22.55 6.66
C LYS A 41 0.45 -21.65 6.36
N LEU A 42 0.27 -20.55 7.10
CA LEU A 42 -0.80 -19.58 6.83
C LEU A 42 -0.62 -18.90 5.46
N ILE A 43 0.61 -18.52 5.11
CA ILE A 43 0.94 -17.92 3.81
C ILE A 43 0.63 -18.90 2.68
N ALA A 44 1.11 -20.14 2.79
CA ALA A 44 0.92 -21.19 1.79
C ALA A 44 -0.57 -21.50 1.55
N ASN A 45 -1.40 -21.35 2.57
CA ASN A 45 -2.86 -21.53 2.48
C ASN A 45 -3.62 -20.21 2.19
N GLY A 46 -2.92 -19.12 1.86
CA GLY A 46 -3.53 -17.86 1.42
C GLY A 46 -4.30 -17.09 2.49
N PHE A 47 -4.11 -17.41 3.78
CA PHE A 47 -4.77 -16.76 4.91
C PHE A 47 -4.26 -15.36 5.19
N VAL A 48 -2.97 -15.18 4.92
CA VAL A 48 -2.21 -13.98 5.25
C VAL A 48 -1.36 -13.63 4.05
N PRO A 49 -1.05 -12.34 3.86
CA PRO A 49 -0.18 -11.92 2.76
C PRO A 49 1.22 -12.56 2.86
N ARG A 50 1.83 -12.81 1.70
CA ARG A 50 3.29 -13.00 1.57
C ARG A 50 4.04 -11.73 2.02
N CYS A 51 5.37 -11.83 2.10
CA CYS A 51 6.21 -10.66 2.32
C CYS A 51 5.97 -9.60 1.24
N SER A 52 6.11 -8.34 1.63
CA SER A 52 5.97 -7.21 0.72
C SER A 52 7.24 -7.01 -0.09
N TYR A 53 8.40 -7.19 0.56
CA TYR A 53 9.71 -7.19 -0.10
C TYR A 53 10.48 -8.46 0.25
N GLU A 54 11.34 -8.88 -0.67
CA GLU A 54 12.39 -9.84 -0.46
C GLU A 54 13.72 -9.23 -0.92
N ILE A 55 14.74 -9.31 -0.08
CA ILE A 55 16.11 -8.95 -0.43
C ILE A 55 16.85 -10.24 -0.71
N THR A 56 17.31 -10.41 -1.94
CA THR A 56 17.98 -11.62 -2.42
C THR A 56 19.50 -11.56 -2.17
N SER A 57 20.18 -12.70 -2.37
CA SER A 57 21.64 -12.81 -2.21
C SER A 57 22.44 -11.96 -3.21
N ASP A 58 21.89 -11.71 -4.39
CA ASP A 58 22.42 -10.83 -5.43
C ASP A 58 22.00 -9.36 -5.26
N ARG A 59 21.54 -8.98 -4.05
CA ARG A 59 21.18 -7.60 -3.67
C ARG A 59 20.09 -6.99 -4.56
N GLN A 60 19.07 -7.77 -4.88
CA GLN A 60 17.85 -7.27 -5.50
C GLN A 60 16.79 -7.00 -4.44
N LEU A 61 16.03 -5.92 -4.64
CA LEU A 61 14.75 -5.68 -3.97
C LEU A 61 13.64 -6.27 -4.83
N VAL A 62 13.06 -7.37 -4.39
CA VAL A 62 12.00 -8.09 -5.11
C VAL A 62 10.65 -7.77 -4.49
N SER A 63 9.68 -7.39 -5.32
CA SER A 63 8.28 -7.25 -4.93
C SER A 63 7.35 -7.76 -6.02
N PHE A 64 6.11 -8.08 -5.66
CA PHE A 64 5.12 -8.57 -6.64
C PHE A 64 4.80 -7.55 -7.74
N VAL A 65 4.76 -6.25 -7.40
CA VAL A 65 4.30 -5.20 -8.32
C VAL A 65 5.42 -4.56 -9.14
N PHE A 66 6.64 -4.50 -8.61
CA PHE A 66 7.77 -3.86 -9.29
C PHE A 66 8.81 -4.87 -9.80
N GLY A 67 8.59 -6.17 -9.59
CA GLY A 67 9.55 -7.20 -9.96
C GLY A 67 10.84 -7.07 -9.14
N SER A 68 11.98 -7.23 -9.82
CA SER A 68 13.32 -7.18 -9.23
C SER A 68 13.97 -5.83 -9.54
N ILE A 69 14.41 -5.13 -8.50
CA ILE A 69 15.14 -3.85 -8.62
C ILE A 69 16.55 -4.03 -8.04
N PRO A 70 17.62 -3.79 -8.83
CA PRO A 70 18.98 -3.96 -8.34
C PRO A 70 19.38 -2.86 -7.33
N GLY A 71 20.48 -3.11 -6.60
CA GLY A 71 21.09 -2.10 -5.74
C GLY A 71 20.53 -2.04 -4.32
N ALA A 72 19.93 -3.14 -3.85
CA ALA A 72 19.45 -3.23 -2.48
C ALA A 72 20.61 -3.25 -1.47
N SER A 73 20.76 -2.16 -0.74
CA SER A 73 21.71 -2.04 0.38
C SER A 73 21.00 -2.32 1.71
N ALA A 74 20.50 -3.54 1.89
CA ALA A 74 19.83 -4.02 3.11
C ALA A 74 20.17 -5.49 3.38
N PRO A 75 19.98 -5.99 4.62
CA PRO A 75 20.17 -7.40 4.92
C PRO A 75 19.29 -8.29 4.03
N MET A 76 19.82 -9.46 3.67
CA MET A 76 19.05 -10.47 2.95
C MET A 76 17.87 -10.95 3.81
N GLY A 77 16.71 -11.16 3.21
CA GLY A 77 15.56 -11.69 3.93
C GLY A 77 14.22 -11.23 3.38
N ARG A 78 13.16 -11.69 4.05
CA ARG A 78 11.77 -11.37 3.70
C ARG A 78 11.20 -10.37 4.68
N TYR A 79 10.65 -9.29 4.14
CA TYR A 79 10.19 -8.13 4.88
C TYR A 79 8.68 -7.98 4.79
N PHE A 80 8.03 -7.94 5.94
CA PHE A 80 6.58 -7.83 6.09
C PHE A 80 6.24 -6.48 6.70
N ALA A 81 5.21 -5.81 6.17
CA ALA A 81 4.70 -4.59 6.78
C ALA A 81 4.31 -4.87 8.24
N LEU A 82 4.67 -3.99 9.18
CA LEU A 82 4.44 -4.21 10.62
C LEU A 82 2.98 -4.55 10.96
N SER A 83 2.03 -3.93 10.24
CA SER A 83 0.60 -4.19 10.43
C SER A 83 0.19 -5.64 10.09
N ASN A 84 0.96 -6.39 9.31
CA ASN A 84 0.68 -7.80 9.00
C ASN A 84 0.60 -8.68 10.25
N ALA A 85 1.25 -8.31 11.36
CA ALA A 85 1.13 -9.02 12.63
C ALA A 85 -0.35 -9.20 13.06
N VAL A 86 -1.22 -8.22 12.76
CA VAL A 86 -2.65 -8.32 13.06
C VAL A 86 -3.33 -9.40 12.20
N TRP A 87 -2.95 -9.54 10.93
CA TRP A 87 -3.47 -10.61 10.07
C TRP A 87 -3.04 -11.99 10.56
N ILE A 88 -1.77 -12.14 10.94
CA ILE A 88 -1.25 -13.39 11.50
C ILE A 88 -2.04 -13.79 12.74
N ARG A 89 -2.18 -12.88 13.73
CA ARG A 89 -2.93 -13.17 14.97
C ARG A 89 -4.39 -13.55 14.70
N ARG A 90 -5.07 -12.86 13.78
CA ARG A 90 -6.45 -13.19 13.37
C ARG A 90 -6.54 -14.58 12.73
N ALA A 91 -5.61 -14.91 11.84
CA ALA A 91 -5.59 -16.20 11.17
C ALA A 91 -5.30 -17.34 12.16
N LEU A 92 -4.33 -17.17 13.06
CA LEU A 92 -4.04 -18.13 14.12
C LEU A 92 -5.26 -18.38 15.01
N ALA A 93 -5.96 -17.31 15.44
CA ALA A 93 -7.18 -17.45 16.23
C ALA A 93 -8.29 -18.21 15.49
N LEU A 94 -8.49 -17.95 14.20
CA LEU A 94 -9.48 -18.67 13.37
C LEU A 94 -9.13 -20.15 13.17
N SER A 95 -7.83 -20.48 13.10
CA SER A 95 -7.36 -21.86 12.91
C SER A 95 -7.49 -22.75 14.17
N LYS A 96 -7.57 -22.18 15.38
CA LYS A 96 -7.65 -22.95 16.63
C LYS A 96 -8.98 -23.71 16.82
N GLY A 97 -9.99 -23.45 15.99
CA GLY A 97 -11.31 -24.08 16.11
C GLY A 97 -11.93 -24.55 14.79
N ASN A 98 -11.18 -24.52 13.68
CA ASN A 98 -11.71 -24.87 12.36
C ASN A 98 -10.68 -25.65 11.55
N ARG A 99 -11.18 -26.44 10.59
CA ARG A 99 -10.35 -26.88 9.46
C ARG A 99 -9.87 -25.65 8.68
N LEU A 100 -8.64 -25.76 8.15
CA LEU A 100 -7.98 -24.66 7.48
C LEU A 100 -8.76 -24.22 6.21
N GLU A 101 -9.43 -25.13 5.52
CA GLU A 101 -10.22 -24.77 4.34
C GLU A 101 -11.45 -23.90 4.73
N THR A 102 -12.13 -24.26 5.82
CA THR A 102 -13.30 -23.52 6.32
C THR A 102 -12.91 -22.11 6.77
N ALA A 103 -11.81 -21.97 7.49
CA ALA A 103 -11.35 -20.67 7.97
C ALA A 103 -10.92 -19.75 6.79
N GLN A 104 -10.39 -20.31 5.70
CA GLN A 104 -10.01 -19.55 4.50
C GLN A 104 -11.26 -19.00 3.80
N ALA A 105 -12.25 -19.85 3.56
CA ALA A 105 -13.50 -19.45 2.92
C ALA A 105 -14.23 -18.36 3.73
N GLN A 106 -14.24 -18.49 5.07
CA GLN A 106 -14.79 -17.47 5.96
C GLN A 106 -14.03 -16.15 5.90
N PHE A 107 -12.69 -16.20 5.87
CA PHE A 107 -11.86 -15.01 5.71
C PHE A 107 -12.19 -14.28 4.39
N GLU A 108 -12.18 -15.00 3.27
CA GLU A 108 -12.45 -14.43 1.95
C GLU A 108 -13.85 -13.84 1.87
N ALA A 109 -14.87 -14.52 2.39
CA ALA A 109 -16.23 -14.01 2.43
C ALA A 109 -16.32 -12.70 3.24
N ARG A 110 -15.65 -12.64 4.40
CA ARG A 110 -15.59 -11.43 5.23
C ARG A 110 -14.84 -10.29 4.55
N PHE A 111 -13.73 -10.60 3.88
CA PHE A 111 -12.95 -9.63 3.11
C PHE A 111 -13.81 -9.05 1.98
N LYS A 112 -14.39 -9.91 1.13
CA LYS A 112 -15.27 -9.52 0.01
C LYS A 112 -16.42 -8.63 0.48
N LYS A 113 -17.13 -9.04 1.55
CA LYS A 113 -18.24 -8.27 2.11
C LYS A 113 -17.80 -6.87 2.56
N LYS A 114 -16.69 -6.77 3.30
CA LYS A 114 -16.16 -5.48 3.76
C LYS A 114 -15.68 -4.59 2.63
N TYR A 115 -14.99 -5.17 1.66
CA TYR A 115 -14.46 -4.45 0.50
C TYR A 115 -15.57 -3.87 -0.36
N LEU A 116 -16.58 -4.69 -0.72
CA LEU A 116 -17.76 -4.22 -1.46
C LEU A 116 -18.54 -3.16 -0.69
N GLY A 117 -18.68 -3.32 0.63
CA GLY A 117 -19.32 -2.32 1.48
C GLY A 117 -18.60 -0.96 1.43
N ALA A 118 -17.26 -0.98 1.51
CA ALA A 118 -16.44 0.23 1.42
C ALA A 118 -16.54 0.90 0.05
N LEU A 119 -16.57 0.13 -1.04
CA LEU A 119 -16.76 0.66 -2.40
C LEU A 119 -18.13 1.32 -2.57
N ARG A 120 -19.20 0.64 -2.16
CA ARG A 120 -20.59 1.16 -2.24
C ARG A 120 -20.77 2.45 -1.45
N ALA A 121 -20.16 2.55 -0.27
CA ALA A 121 -20.22 3.76 0.54
C ALA A 121 -19.58 4.98 -0.15
N ARG A 122 -18.63 4.76 -1.07
CA ARG A 122 -17.93 5.83 -1.79
C ARG A 122 -18.53 6.13 -3.16
N SER A 123 -19.24 5.17 -3.75
CA SER A 123 -19.95 5.36 -5.01
C SER A 123 -21.32 4.69 -4.91
N PRO A 124 -22.36 5.39 -4.45
CA PRO A 124 -23.72 4.85 -4.39
C PRO A 124 -24.27 4.46 -5.78
N ARG A 125 -23.70 5.03 -6.86
CA ARG A 125 -23.99 4.69 -8.26
C ARG A 125 -23.20 3.49 -8.79
N ALA A 126 -22.37 2.86 -7.96
CA ALA A 126 -21.63 1.64 -8.30
C ALA A 126 -22.54 0.44 -8.63
N ASP A 127 -23.80 0.45 -8.17
CA ASP A 127 -24.77 -0.61 -8.47
C ASP A 127 -25.38 -0.48 -9.89
N THR A 128 -25.15 0.62 -10.62
CA THR A 128 -25.74 0.86 -11.96
C THR A 128 -24.79 0.70 -13.14
N ALA A 129 -23.50 0.48 -12.92
CA ALA A 129 -22.51 0.32 -13.98
C ALA A 129 -22.11 -1.15 -14.13
N GLU A 130 -21.79 -1.56 -15.37
CA GLU A 130 -21.16 -2.81 -15.83
C GLU A 130 -19.78 -3.08 -15.20
N THR A 131 -19.63 -2.80 -13.91
CA THR A 131 -18.38 -2.98 -13.19
C THR A 131 -18.30 -4.45 -12.85
N ASN A 132 -17.35 -5.16 -13.47
CA ASN A 132 -17.07 -6.54 -13.12
C ASN A 132 -16.39 -6.60 -11.75
N TRP A 133 -17.20 -6.40 -10.70
CA TRP A 133 -16.75 -6.45 -9.30
C TRP A 133 -16.09 -7.78 -8.97
N GLN A 134 -16.40 -8.86 -9.71
CA GLN A 134 -15.76 -10.15 -9.53
C GLN A 134 -14.29 -10.11 -9.96
N ASP A 135 -13.97 -9.51 -11.11
CA ASP A 135 -12.59 -9.33 -11.56
C ASP A 135 -11.83 -8.40 -10.62
N GLN A 136 -12.44 -7.28 -10.21
CA GLN A 136 -11.81 -6.36 -9.26
C GLN A 136 -11.55 -7.02 -7.90
N LEU A 137 -12.50 -7.81 -7.39
CA LEU A 137 -12.31 -8.60 -6.17
C LEU A 137 -11.23 -9.67 -6.33
N GLY A 138 -11.20 -10.36 -7.48
CA GLY A 138 -10.20 -11.36 -7.80
C GLY A 138 -8.79 -10.77 -7.81
N ASN A 139 -8.62 -9.65 -8.52
CA ASN A 139 -7.36 -8.90 -8.53
C ASN A 139 -7.00 -8.37 -7.14
N THR A 140 -7.98 -7.84 -6.39
CA THR A 140 -7.74 -7.33 -5.04
C THR A 140 -7.27 -8.43 -4.10
N LEU A 141 -7.87 -9.63 -4.15
CA LEU A 141 -7.45 -10.78 -3.35
C LEU A 141 -6.08 -11.31 -3.78
N LYS A 142 -5.80 -11.32 -5.09
CA LYS A 142 -4.48 -11.67 -5.64
C LYS A 142 -3.40 -10.74 -5.07
N HIS A 143 -3.60 -9.43 -5.14
CA HIS A 143 -2.68 -8.43 -4.59
C HIS A 143 -2.56 -8.50 -3.06
N PHE A 144 -3.67 -8.78 -2.37
CA PHE A 144 -3.65 -9.03 -0.93
C PHE A 144 -2.72 -10.19 -0.60
N ARG A 145 -2.94 -11.37 -1.19
CA ARG A 145 -2.11 -12.57 -0.94
C ARG A 145 -0.65 -12.37 -1.34
N ALA A 146 -0.39 -11.60 -2.38
CA ALA A 146 0.96 -11.29 -2.83
C ALA A 146 1.69 -10.23 -1.97
N GLY A 147 1.08 -9.74 -0.88
CA GLY A 147 1.73 -8.77 0.02
C GLY A 147 1.80 -7.34 -0.54
N THR A 148 1.11 -7.06 -1.66
CA THR A 148 1.16 -5.77 -2.36
C THR A 148 0.73 -4.60 -1.47
N TYR A 149 -0.34 -4.77 -0.68
CA TYR A 149 -0.87 -3.65 0.11
C TYR A 149 0.05 -3.21 1.25
N GLY A 150 0.96 -4.07 1.71
CA GLY A 150 1.99 -3.66 2.67
C GLY A 150 2.99 -2.64 2.09
N LEU A 151 3.08 -2.53 0.76
CA LEU A 151 3.94 -1.57 0.06
C LEU A 151 3.31 -0.18 -0.05
N CYS A 152 1.98 -0.11 -0.16
CA CYS A 152 1.31 1.08 -0.67
C CYS A 152 0.15 1.59 0.21
N VAL A 153 -0.29 0.82 1.21
CA VAL A 153 -1.35 1.18 2.16
C VAL A 153 -0.77 1.21 3.57
N ARG A 154 -0.85 2.36 4.24
CA ARG A 154 -0.24 2.57 5.56
C ARG A 154 -0.77 1.63 6.65
N ASP A 155 -2.06 1.30 6.55
CA ASP A 155 -2.69 0.27 7.38
C ASP A 155 -3.30 -0.76 6.42
N CYS A 156 -2.46 -1.72 6.01
CA CYS A 156 -2.84 -2.80 5.10
C CYS A 156 -3.74 -3.86 5.76
N VAL A 157 -4.16 -3.65 7.00
CA VAL A 157 -5.12 -4.51 7.72
C VAL A 157 -6.55 -4.02 7.56
N SER A 158 -6.71 -2.73 7.27
CA SER A 158 -8.02 -2.15 7.00
C SER A 158 -8.42 -2.39 5.55
N VAL A 159 -9.37 -3.30 5.35
CA VAL A 159 -10.02 -3.55 4.05
C VAL A 159 -10.65 -2.27 3.49
N ASP A 160 -11.19 -1.41 4.36
CA ASP A 160 -11.70 -0.09 3.99
C ASP A 160 -10.60 0.81 3.42
N ARG A 161 -9.42 0.87 4.06
CA ARG A 161 -8.29 1.67 3.56
C ARG A 161 -7.72 1.11 2.26
N ILE A 162 -7.73 -0.20 2.07
CA ILE A 162 -7.37 -0.84 0.80
C ILE A 162 -8.33 -0.38 -0.32
N ALA A 163 -9.65 -0.50 -0.09
CA ALA A 163 -10.65 -0.04 -1.06
C ALA A 163 -10.51 1.45 -1.35
N ARG A 164 -10.38 2.27 -0.30
CA ARG A 164 -10.17 3.72 -0.39
C ARG A 164 -8.93 4.07 -1.21
N LYS A 165 -7.84 3.31 -1.04
CA LYS A 165 -6.61 3.49 -1.81
C LYS A 165 -6.82 3.23 -3.29
N GLN A 166 -7.51 2.17 -3.65
CA GLN A 166 -7.80 1.87 -5.05
C GLN A 166 -8.71 2.93 -5.67
N THR A 167 -9.81 3.31 -4.99
CA THR A 167 -10.73 4.32 -5.50
C THR A 167 -10.05 5.68 -5.70
N VAL A 168 -9.20 6.13 -4.78
CA VAL A 168 -8.50 7.42 -4.95
C VAL A 168 -7.44 7.36 -6.05
N VAL A 169 -6.78 6.21 -6.25
CA VAL A 169 -5.86 6.02 -7.38
C VAL A 169 -6.62 6.06 -8.70
N GLU A 170 -7.73 5.33 -8.83
CA GLU A 170 -8.60 5.36 -10.02
C GLU A 170 -9.14 6.76 -10.30
N GLN A 171 -9.54 7.50 -9.25
CA GLN A 171 -9.96 8.88 -9.38
C GLN A 171 -8.83 9.78 -9.90
N LEU A 172 -7.62 9.68 -9.33
CA LEU A 172 -6.46 10.45 -9.78
C LEU A 172 -6.10 10.08 -11.24
N GLU A 173 -6.11 8.80 -11.59
CA GLU A 173 -5.84 8.37 -12.96
C GLU A 173 -6.84 8.97 -13.95
N ARG A 174 -8.14 8.97 -13.61
CA ARG A 174 -9.17 9.59 -14.45
C ARG A 174 -8.99 11.10 -14.58
N LEU A 175 -8.81 11.81 -13.46
CA LEU A 175 -8.69 13.27 -13.44
C LEU A 175 -7.46 13.78 -14.20
N THR A 176 -6.40 12.96 -14.27
CA THR A 176 -5.07 13.40 -14.71
C THR A 176 -4.59 12.67 -15.97
N ALA A 177 -5.46 11.90 -16.63
CA ALA A 177 -5.11 11.00 -17.74
C ALA A 177 -3.88 10.14 -17.41
N GLY A 178 -3.91 9.49 -16.24
CA GLY A 178 -2.81 8.67 -15.75
C GLY A 178 -1.56 9.44 -15.32
N GLY A 179 -1.65 10.74 -15.08
CA GLY A 179 -0.54 11.63 -14.70
C GLY A 179 0.08 12.39 -15.87
N THR A 180 -0.47 12.27 -17.08
CA THR A 180 0.05 12.92 -18.29
C THR A 180 -0.57 14.29 -18.57
N ARG A 181 -1.76 14.56 -18.02
CA ARG A 181 -2.47 15.83 -18.16
C ARG A 181 -1.95 16.86 -17.15
N HIS A 182 -1.59 18.07 -17.62
CA HIS A 182 -1.04 19.15 -16.78
C HIS A 182 -1.79 20.49 -16.92
N ASP A 183 -2.78 20.56 -17.81
CA ASP A 183 -3.61 21.73 -18.09
C ASP A 183 -4.92 21.67 -17.29
N PHE A 184 -4.85 22.13 -16.04
CA PHE A 184 -6.00 22.17 -15.14
C PHE A 184 -6.53 23.59 -14.99
N ASP A 185 -7.85 23.76 -15.08
CA ASP A 185 -8.49 24.97 -14.57
C ASP A 185 -8.48 25.00 -13.02
N ALA A 186 -8.93 26.11 -12.43
CA ALA A 186 -8.90 26.28 -10.97
C ALA A 186 -9.78 25.26 -10.22
N SER A 187 -10.90 24.83 -10.81
CA SER A 187 -11.82 23.85 -10.24
C SER A 187 -11.23 22.44 -10.33
N GLU A 188 -10.72 22.06 -11.50
CA GLU A 188 -10.08 20.78 -11.74
C GLU A 188 -8.83 20.60 -10.86
N ALA A 189 -7.99 21.64 -10.77
CA ALA A 189 -6.82 21.63 -9.89
C ALA A 189 -7.23 21.43 -8.42
N ARG A 190 -8.37 22.00 -8.00
CA ARG A 190 -8.91 21.78 -6.64
C ARG A 190 -9.34 20.33 -6.44
N GLU A 191 -9.99 19.71 -7.41
CA GLU A 191 -10.37 18.30 -7.32
C GLU A 191 -9.15 17.37 -7.23
N VAL A 192 -8.13 17.60 -8.06
CA VAL A 192 -6.87 16.83 -8.01
C VAL A 192 -6.19 17.01 -6.65
N ARG A 193 -6.11 18.24 -6.11
CA ARG A 193 -5.55 18.49 -4.77
C ARG A 193 -6.29 17.72 -3.67
N LEU A 194 -7.63 17.72 -3.69
CA LEU A 194 -8.43 16.98 -2.70
C LEU A 194 -8.15 15.46 -2.78
N ALA A 195 -8.05 14.91 -3.98
CA ALA A 195 -7.69 13.51 -4.18
C ALA A 195 -6.25 13.20 -3.72
N ILE A 196 -5.28 14.10 -3.95
CA ILE A 196 -3.90 13.99 -3.43
C ILE A 196 -3.88 13.99 -1.89
N ILE A 197 -4.64 14.87 -1.24
CA ILE A 197 -4.74 14.91 0.22
C ILE A 197 -5.27 13.57 0.76
N GLU A 198 -6.33 13.05 0.15
CA GLU A 198 -6.89 11.74 0.50
C GLU A 198 -5.88 10.61 0.28
N TYR A 199 -5.18 10.59 -0.87
CA TYR A 199 -4.12 9.63 -1.17
C TYR A 199 -3.04 9.64 -0.09
N ASN A 200 -2.53 10.82 0.29
CA ASN A 200 -1.43 10.94 1.25
C ASN A 200 -1.82 10.47 2.66
N ALA A 201 -3.09 10.66 3.05
CA ALA A 201 -3.60 10.22 4.35
C ALA A 201 -3.57 8.69 4.53
N ILE A 202 -3.68 7.93 3.44
CA ILE A 202 -3.78 6.46 3.47
C ILE A 202 -2.57 5.74 2.89
N ALA A 203 -1.76 6.41 2.07
CA ALA A 203 -0.62 5.81 1.41
C ALA A 203 0.53 5.53 2.39
N MET A 204 1.14 4.35 2.24
CA MET A 204 2.47 4.07 2.76
C MET A 204 3.51 4.91 1.98
N PRO A 205 4.58 5.39 2.61
CA PRO A 205 5.80 5.74 1.89
C PRO A 205 6.30 4.57 1.04
N PHE A 206 6.69 4.86 -0.20
CA PHE A 206 7.42 3.91 -1.03
C PHE A 206 8.90 3.90 -0.65
N SER A 207 9.60 2.81 -0.96
CA SER A 207 11.03 2.73 -0.73
C SER A 207 11.77 3.70 -1.68
N PRO A 208 13.00 4.12 -1.34
CA PRO A 208 13.81 4.93 -2.25
C PRO A 208 14.04 4.27 -3.61
N LEU A 209 14.08 2.93 -3.69
CA LEU A 209 14.37 2.20 -4.92
C LEU A 209 13.18 2.07 -5.87
N ASP A 210 11.96 1.94 -5.33
CA ASP A 210 10.74 1.80 -6.14
C ASP A 210 9.90 3.08 -6.25
N TYR A 211 10.32 4.16 -5.56
CA TYR A 211 9.60 5.43 -5.56
C TYR A 211 9.35 5.96 -6.98
N SER A 212 10.35 5.94 -7.86
CA SER A 212 10.24 6.44 -9.24
C SER A 212 9.21 5.70 -10.09
N LEU A 213 8.95 4.42 -9.77
CA LEU A 213 7.97 3.56 -10.44
C LEU A 213 6.57 3.66 -9.82
N SER A 214 6.47 4.29 -8.65
CA SER A 214 5.26 4.28 -7.84
C SER A 214 4.16 5.20 -8.38
N SER A 215 2.91 4.87 -8.03
CA SER A 215 1.79 5.81 -8.24
C SER A 215 1.97 7.13 -7.48
N ARG A 216 2.77 7.16 -6.40
CA ARG A 216 3.05 8.40 -5.66
C ARG A 216 3.88 9.36 -6.51
N LYS A 217 4.88 8.88 -7.23
CA LYS A 217 5.66 9.72 -8.14
C LYS A 217 4.77 10.27 -9.25
N ARG A 218 4.13 9.37 -9.98
CA ARG A 218 3.32 9.68 -11.18
C ARG A 218 2.05 10.48 -10.90
N LEU A 219 1.27 10.11 -9.88
CA LEU A 219 -0.07 10.69 -9.61
C LEU A 219 -0.08 11.71 -8.47
N VAL A 220 1.06 12.00 -7.86
CA VAL A 220 1.16 13.02 -6.81
C VAL A 220 2.33 13.93 -7.12
N ALA A 221 3.56 13.46 -6.96
CA ALA A 221 4.75 14.31 -6.96
C ALA A 221 4.90 15.10 -8.27
N ASP A 222 4.68 14.45 -9.40
CA ASP A 222 4.82 15.07 -10.73
C ASP A 222 3.68 16.03 -11.06
N LEU A 223 2.53 15.90 -10.39
CA LEU A 223 1.37 16.76 -10.61
C LEU A 223 1.37 18.01 -9.73
N LEU A 224 2.03 17.96 -8.57
CA LEU A 224 2.04 19.06 -7.60
C LEU A 224 2.35 20.44 -8.22
N PRO A 225 3.35 20.60 -9.11
CA PRO A 225 3.65 21.90 -9.70
C PRO A 225 2.50 22.51 -10.51
N PHE A 226 1.61 21.68 -11.06
CA PHE A 226 0.51 22.11 -11.93
C PHE A 226 -0.80 22.34 -11.17
N VAL A 227 -0.91 21.80 -9.96
CA VAL A 227 -2.14 21.88 -9.17
C VAL A 227 -1.99 22.72 -7.92
N LEU A 228 -0.79 23.21 -7.59
CA LEU A 228 -0.61 24.15 -6.48
C LEU A 228 -0.81 25.60 -6.95
N PRO A 229 -1.50 26.45 -6.19
CA PRO A 229 -1.54 27.88 -6.46
C PRO A 229 -0.12 28.46 -6.41
N ASN A 230 0.18 29.43 -7.28
CA ASN A 230 1.41 30.21 -7.19
C ASN A 230 1.55 30.80 -5.77
N GLY A 231 2.65 30.47 -5.07
CA GLY A 231 2.93 30.95 -3.72
C GLY A 231 2.52 30.03 -2.56
N PHE A 232 2.01 28.83 -2.82
CA PHE A 232 1.77 27.83 -1.76
C PHE A 232 3.07 27.06 -1.43
N GLU A 233 3.67 27.34 -0.28
CA GLU A 233 4.80 26.55 0.22
C GLU A 233 4.37 25.12 0.60
N HIS A 234 5.29 24.16 0.46
CA HIS A 234 5.12 22.71 0.65
C HIS A 234 4.73 22.23 2.07
N SER A 235 4.21 23.11 2.94
CA SER A 235 4.06 22.92 4.39
C SER A 235 3.07 21.83 4.85
N GLY A 236 2.50 21.03 3.93
CA GLY A 236 1.67 19.86 4.23
C GLY A 236 2.08 18.57 3.48
N LEU A 237 3.16 18.61 2.71
CA LEU A 237 3.65 17.48 1.94
C LEU A 237 5.02 17.06 2.50
N PRO A 238 5.35 15.76 2.58
CA PRO A 238 6.69 15.34 2.96
C PRO A 238 7.70 16.03 2.04
N SER A 239 8.61 16.82 2.62
CA SER A 239 9.68 17.48 1.88
C SER A 239 10.65 16.42 1.38
N PHE A 240 10.68 16.22 0.06
CA PHE A 240 11.76 15.49 -0.60
C PHE A 240 12.75 16.51 -1.11
N GLN A 241 13.94 16.57 -0.50
CA GLN A 241 15.04 17.33 -1.06
C GLN A 241 15.47 16.63 -2.36
N ARG A 242 15.29 17.31 -3.50
CA ARG A 242 15.96 16.91 -4.75
C ARG A 242 17.46 17.09 -4.52
N THR A 243 18.22 16.02 -4.43
CA THR A 243 19.67 16.11 -4.60
C THR A 243 19.94 16.58 -6.03
N ARG A 244 20.64 17.71 -6.14
CA ARG A 244 21.23 18.15 -7.41
C ARG A 244 22.17 17.04 -7.88
N GLU A 245 21.94 16.53 -9.08
CA GLU A 245 22.93 15.71 -9.78
C GLU A 245 24.22 16.53 -9.90
N GLY A 246 25.30 16.00 -9.30
CA GLY A 246 26.63 16.56 -9.41
C GLY A 246 27.12 16.44 -10.85
N LYS A 247 27.55 17.57 -11.40
CA LYS A 247 28.47 17.63 -12.54
C LYS A 247 29.86 17.19 -12.11
#